data_AF-A0A8C2KA74-F1
#
_entry.id   AF-A0A8C2KA74-F1
#
_cell.length_a   1.000
_cell.length_b   1.000
_cell.length_c   1.000
_cell.angle_alpha   90.00
_cell.angle_beta   90.00
_cell.angle_gamma   90.00
#
_symmetry.space_group_name_H-M   'P 1'
#
loop_
_entity.id
_entity.type
_entity.pdbx_description
1 polymer ?
#
loop_
_entity_poly.entity_id
_entity_poly.type
_entity_poly.pdbx_seq_one_letter_code
_entity_poly.pdbx_strand_id
1 'polypeptide(L)'
;MRTKRVTTLVSFPTGRFGCMQRNVLLKFRLKHHLVITVLCLDANRWLGVRIEFIGNCIVLFAALFAVIGKEKLSPGLVGLSVSYALQVTMSLNWMVRMTSDLESNIVAVERVKEYSETVTEAPWIVKDKQPPPDWPPKGNVEFIDYSVRYREGLDLVLRNISLEVKGGEKIGIVGRTGAGKSSMTLCLFRLLEAAGGEIVIDEVKISEIGLHDLRSKLTIIPQEPVLFSGTLRMNLDPFEKYSDEEVWKVLELSHLKKFVSNQASKLELECSEGGENLSVGQRQLVCLARALLRKTRILVLDEATAAVDLETDNLIQSTIRTQFEDCTVFTIAHRLNTIMDYTRVLVLDKGKIAEFDTPANLLAQKGIFYGMAKDAGLV
;
A
#
# COMPACT_ATOMS: atom_id res chain seq x y z
N MET A 1 12.95 -8.88 6.90
CA MET A 1 13.27 -7.84 7.93
C MET A 1 12.27 -6.67 7.96
N ARG A 2 11.76 -6.17 6.82
CA ARG A 2 10.87 -5.00 6.76
C ARG A 2 9.48 -5.19 7.39
N THR A 3 8.80 -6.29 7.13
CA THR A 3 7.40 -6.48 7.54
C THR A 3 7.14 -6.51 9.05
N LYS A 4 8.15 -6.80 9.89
CA LYS A 4 8.01 -6.83 11.38
C LYS A 4 8.67 -5.65 12.11
N ARG A 5 9.64 -4.95 11.50
CA ARG A 5 10.12 -3.67 12.04
C ARG A 5 9.05 -2.59 11.92
N VAL A 6 8.33 -2.57 10.80
CA VAL A 6 7.17 -1.69 10.60
C VAL A 6 6.10 -1.94 11.66
N THR A 7 5.78 -3.21 11.98
CA THR A 7 4.83 -3.53 13.06
C THR A 7 5.29 -3.03 14.44
N THR A 8 6.59 -2.95 14.71
CA THR A 8 7.10 -2.57 16.05
C THR A 8 7.12 -1.05 16.25
N LEU A 9 7.39 -0.28 15.19
CA LEU A 9 7.31 1.18 15.22
C LEU A 9 5.85 1.65 15.27
N VAL A 10 4.97 1.03 14.47
CA VAL A 10 3.54 1.39 14.40
C VAL A 10 2.77 0.99 15.68
N SER A 11 3.20 -0.06 16.39
CA SER A 11 2.50 -0.57 17.60
C SER A 11 3.17 -0.17 18.92
N PHE A 12 4.02 0.86 18.93
CA PHE A 12 4.81 1.22 20.12
C PHE A 12 3.96 1.50 21.38
N PRO A 13 2.79 2.17 21.28
CA PRO A 13 1.91 2.40 22.44
C PRO A 13 1.27 1.11 22.97
N THR A 14 0.80 0.22 22.09
CA THR A 14 0.18 -1.08 22.44
C THR A 14 1.19 -2.13 22.92
N GLY A 15 2.46 -1.99 22.52
CA GLY A 15 3.55 -2.91 22.87
C GLY A 15 4.03 -2.89 24.32
N ARG A 16 3.59 -1.93 25.17
CA ARG A 16 3.95 -1.90 26.61
C ARG A 16 3.31 -3.03 27.43
N PHE A 17 2.19 -3.60 26.98
CA PHE A 17 1.49 -4.69 27.70
C PHE A 17 1.98 -6.11 27.36
N GLY A 18 2.79 -6.29 26.29
CA GLY A 18 3.20 -7.61 25.77
C GLY A 18 4.71 -7.92 25.83
N CYS A 19 5.43 -7.40 26.84
CA CYS A 19 6.90 -7.38 26.87
C CYS A 19 7.57 -8.78 26.92
N MET A 20 6.88 -9.80 27.44
CA MET A 20 7.51 -11.12 27.74
C MET A 20 7.66 -12.04 26.51
N GLN A 21 6.63 -12.20 25.66
CA GLN A 21 6.71 -13.02 24.44
C GLN A 21 7.64 -12.41 23.38
N ARG A 22 7.74 -11.08 23.34
CA ARG A 22 8.51 -10.31 22.36
C ARG A 22 10.02 -10.48 22.53
N ASN A 23 10.51 -10.49 23.77
CA ASN A 23 11.93 -10.72 24.07
C ASN A 23 12.37 -12.15 23.73
N VAL A 24 11.48 -13.14 23.89
CA VAL A 24 11.76 -14.54 23.54
C VAL A 24 11.88 -14.71 22.03
N LEU A 25 10.97 -14.14 21.24
CA LEU A 25 10.98 -14.28 19.78
C LEU A 25 12.16 -13.55 19.11
N LEU A 26 12.52 -12.36 19.63
CA LEU A 26 13.71 -11.62 19.18
C LEU A 26 14.99 -12.38 19.54
N LYS A 27 15.13 -12.85 20.79
CA LYS A 27 16.26 -13.68 21.20
C LYS A 27 16.38 -14.95 20.37
N PHE A 28 15.25 -15.60 20.07
CA PHE A 28 15.22 -16.82 19.26
C PHE A 28 15.70 -16.57 17.83
N ARG A 29 15.19 -15.52 17.17
CA ARG A 29 15.60 -15.17 15.80
C ARG A 29 17.04 -14.69 15.69
N LEU A 30 17.51 -13.91 16.66
CA LEU A 30 18.92 -13.50 16.76
C LEU A 30 19.81 -14.72 16.95
N LYS A 31 19.42 -15.67 17.81
CA LYS A 31 20.14 -16.93 17.98
C LYS A 31 20.22 -17.72 16.67
N HIS A 32 19.13 -17.86 15.93
CA HIS A 32 19.14 -18.56 14.64
C HIS A 32 20.05 -17.89 13.61
N HIS A 33 19.94 -16.56 13.46
CA HIS A 33 20.83 -15.83 12.56
C HIS A 33 22.29 -15.98 12.98
N LEU A 34 22.58 -15.86 14.28
CA LEU A 34 23.94 -15.98 14.80
C LEU A 34 24.52 -17.38 14.56
N VAL A 35 23.74 -18.43 14.82
CA VAL A 35 24.15 -19.82 14.56
C VAL A 35 24.48 -20.03 13.08
N ILE A 36 23.61 -19.55 12.17
CA ILE A 36 23.86 -19.67 10.72
C ILE A 36 25.12 -18.89 10.31
N THR A 37 25.31 -17.68 10.82
CA THR A 37 26.50 -16.88 10.52
C THR A 37 27.78 -17.54 11.04
N VAL A 38 27.77 -18.06 12.27
CA VAL A 38 28.92 -18.74 12.87
C VAL A 38 29.27 -20.01 12.10
N LEU A 39 28.27 -20.84 11.75
CA LEU A 39 28.49 -22.04 10.94
C LEU A 39 29.12 -21.71 9.57
N CYS A 40 28.70 -20.62 8.93
CA CYS A 40 29.29 -20.15 7.68
C CYS A 40 30.76 -19.71 7.86
N LEU A 41 31.07 -18.98 8.94
CA LEU A 41 32.44 -18.58 9.27
C LEU A 41 33.34 -19.79 9.56
N ASP A 42 32.82 -20.79 10.28
CA ASP A 42 33.54 -22.01 10.61
C ASP A 42 33.80 -22.87 9.36
N ALA A 43 32.83 -22.96 8.45
CA ALA A 43 33.02 -23.62 7.15
C ALA A 43 34.12 -22.93 6.32
N ASN A 44 34.12 -21.60 6.27
CA ASN A 44 35.17 -20.82 5.59
C ASN A 44 36.56 -21.02 6.22
N ARG A 45 36.65 -21.08 7.55
CA ARG A 45 37.91 -21.37 8.26
C ARG A 45 38.41 -22.78 7.99
N TRP A 46 37.52 -23.77 8.04
CA TRP A 46 37.85 -25.16 7.75
C TRP A 46 38.42 -25.30 6.33
N LEU A 47 37.78 -24.68 5.34
CA LEU A 47 38.25 -24.66 3.97
C LEU A 47 39.62 -23.98 3.83
N GLY A 48 39.83 -22.85 4.52
CA GLY A 48 41.11 -22.15 4.56
C GLY A 48 42.27 -23.03 5.05
N VAL A 49 42.09 -23.74 6.17
CA VAL A 49 43.10 -24.65 6.73
C VAL A 49 43.47 -25.78 5.76
N ARG A 50 42.49 -26.34 5.05
CA ARG A 50 42.74 -27.41 4.07
C ARG A 50 43.54 -26.92 2.86
N ILE A 51 43.24 -25.72 2.35
CA ILE A 51 43.96 -25.14 1.22
C ILE A 51 45.40 -24.78 1.61
N GLU A 52 45.61 -24.21 2.81
CA GLU A 52 46.95 -23.92 3.32
C GLU A 52 47.80 -25.18 3.50
N PHE A 53 47.19 -26.28 3.97
CA PHE A 53 47.88 -27.57 4.07
C PHE A 53 48.36 -28.08 2.69
N ILE A 54 47.49 -28.04 1.68
CA ILE A 54 47.84 -28.43 0.31
C ILE A 54 48.96 -27.54 -0.24
N GLY A 55 48.86 -26.22 -0.03
CA GLY A 55 49.88 -25.27 -0.44
C GLY A 55 51.24 -25.52 0.21
N ASN A 56 51.26 -25.82 1.51
CA ASN A 56 52.49 -26.17 2.23
C ASN A 56 53.12 -27.47 1.69
N CYS A 57 52.31 -28.46 1.29
CA CYS A 57 52.82 -29.65 0.59
C CYS A 57 53.47 -29.29 -0.75
N ILE A 58 52.86 -28.41 -1.55
CA ILE A 58 53.41 -27.96 -2.84
C ILE A 58 54.76 -27.26 -2.62
N VAL A 59 54.85 -26.38 -1.63
CA VAL A 59 56.10 -25.68 -1.27
C VAL A 59 57.17 -26.68 -0.81
N LEU A 60 56.80 -27.66 0.02
CA LEU A 60 57.71 -28.71 0.49
C LEU A 60 58.29 -29.52 -0.68
N PHE A 61 57.45 -29.98 -1.61
CA PHE A 61 57.90 -30.73 -2.78
C PHE A 61 58.75 -29.86 -3.72
N ALA A 62 58.35 -28.61 -3.96
CA ALA A 62 59.15 -27.67 -4.76
C ALA A 62 60.55 -27.45 -4.16
N ALA A 63 60.64 -27.27 -2.84
CA ALA A 63 61.90 -27.14 -2.13
C ALA A 63 62.72 -28.44 -2.15
N LEU A 64 62.08 -29.60 -1.96
CA LEU A 64 62.74 -30.91 -2.00
C LEU A 64 63.35 -31.18 -3.37
N PHE A 65 62.61 -30.97 -4.46
CA PHE A 65 63.11 -31.16 -5.82
C PHE A 65 64.20 -30.15 -6.18
N ALA A 66 64.10 -28.91 -5.70
CA ALA A 66 65.16 -27.92 -5.83
C ALA A 66 66.48 -28.36 -5.16
N VAL A 67 66.41 -28.98 -3.98
CA VAL A 67 67.59 -29.48 -3.25
C VAL A 67 68.18 -30.72 -3.93
N ILE A 68 67.34 -31.69 -4.32
CA ILE A 68 67.80 -32.91 -5.01
C ILE A 68 68.42 -32.58 -6.37
N GLY A 69 67.85 -31.60 -7.09
CA GLY A 69 68.32 -31.17 -8.41
C GLY A 69 69.43 -30.13 -8.40
N LYS A 70 69.99 -29.78 -7.23
CA LYS A 70 70.93 -28.65 -7.05
C LYS A 70 72.15 -28.70 -7.99
N GLU A 71 72.64 -29.88 -8.34
CA GLU A 71 73.81 -30.03 -9.22
C GLU A 71 73.49 -29.88 -10.71
N LYS A 72 72.22 -30.01 -11.11
CA LYS A 72 71.77 -29.97 -12.51
C LYS A 72 70.98 -28.70 -12.87
N LEU A 73 70.51 -27.95 -11.88
CA LEU A 73 69.63 -26.80 -12.07
C LEU A 73 70.38 -25.48 -11.84
N SER A 74 70.03 -24.47 -12.64
CA SER A 74 70.52 -23.10 -12.42
C SER A 74 69.95 -22.55 -11.09
N PRO A 75 70.77 -21.94 -10.22
CA PRO A 75 70.32 -21.35 -8.95
C PRO A 75 69.18 -20.33 -9.12
N GLY A 76 69.16 -19.61 -10.25
CA GLY A 76 68.08 -18.65 -10.56
C GLY A 76 66.72 -19.32 -10.78
N LEU A 77 66.69 -20.47 -11.47
CA LEU A 77 65.45 -21.23 -11.70
C LEU A 77 64.91 -21.85 -10.41
N VAL A 78 65.79 -22.29 -9.52
CA VAL A 78 65.43 -22.81 -8.20
C VAL A 78 64.77 -21.72 -7.36
N GLY A 79 65.37 -20.52 -7.30
CA GLY A 79 64.80 -19.37 -6.60
C GLY A 79 63.42 -19.01 -7.14
N LEU A 80 63.29 -18.89 -8.47
CA LEU A 80 62.01 -18.60 -9.15
C LEU A 80 60.94 -19.65 -8.85
N SER A 81 61.28 -20.94 -8.90
CA SER A 81 60.33 -22.04 -8.66
C SER A 81 59.77 -22.01 -7.24
N VAL A 82 60.61 -21.78 -6.23
CA VAL A 82 60.16 -21.72 -4.83
C VAL A 82 59.35 -20.45 -4.57
N SER A 83 59.76 -19.31 -5.14
CA SER A 83 59.00 -18.06 -5.06
C SER A 83 57.59 -18.20 -5.65
N TYR A 84 57.44 -18.83 -6.81
CA TYR A 84 56.12 -19.08 -7.39
C TYR A 84 55.30 -20.13 -6.63
N ALA A 85 55.92 -21.17 -6.06
CA ALA A 85 55.21 -22.13 -5.22
C ALA A 85 54.54 -21.46 -3.99
N LEU A 86 55.23 -20.49 -3.38
CA LEU A 86 54.67 -19.68 -2.29
C LEU A 86 53.52 -18.79 -2.77
N GLN A 87 53.68 -18.13 -3.92
CA GLN A 87 52.67 -17.22 -4.48
C GLN A 87 51.39 -17.96 -4.89
N VAL A 88 51.51 -19.11 -5.55
CA VAL A 88 50.36 -19.93 -6.01
C VAL A 88 49.49 -20.36 -4.83
N THR A 89 50.11 -20.73 -3.71
CA THR A 89 49.38 -21.10 -2.48
C THR A 89 48.48 -19.96 -1.99
N MET A 90 49.01 -18.74 -1.96
CA MET A 90 48.26 -17.56 -1.53
C MET A 90 47.14 -17.20 -2.52
N SER A 91 47.41 -17.28 -3.82
CA SER A 91 46.43 -17.02 -4.88
C SER A 91 45.28 -18.03 -4.87
N LEU A 92 45.54 -19.31 -4.62
CA LEU A 92 44.50 -20.36 -4.53
C LEU A 92 43.59 -20.15 -3.31
N ASN A 93 44.16 -19.78 -2.15
CA ASN A 93 43.37 -19.47 -0.96
C ASN A 93 42.41 -18.30 -1.21
N TRP A 94 42.92 -17.23 -1.85
CA TRP A 94 42.11 -16.07 -2.23
C TRP A 94 41.03 -16.42 -3.25
N MET A 95 41.36 -17.22 -4.28
CA MET A 95 40.40 -17.62 -5.31
C MET A 95 39.18 -18.33 -4.71
N VAL A 96 39.40 -19.33 -3.85
CA VAL A 96 38.30 -20.10 -3.26
C VAL A 96 37.43 -19.25 -2.35
N ARG A 97 38.04 -18.38 -1.53
CA ARG A 97 37.29 -17.42 -0.70
C ARG A 97 36.44 -16.49 -1.55
N MET A 98 37.01 -15.93 -2.62
CA MET A 98 36.29 -15.04 -3.53
C MET A 98 35.15 -15.74 -4.26
N THR A 99 35.30 -17.01 -4.66
CA THR A 99 34.19 -17.79 -5.23
C THR A 99 33.06 -17.96 -4.23
N SER A 100 33.37 -18.33 -2.98
CA SER A 100 32.35 -18.47 -1.93
C SER A 100 31.65 -17.14 -1.62
N ASP A 101 32.39 -16.03 -1.56
CA ASP A 101 31.83 -14.71 -1.33
C ASP A 101 30.94 -14.26 -2.49
N LEU A 102 31.34 -14.57 -3.74
CA LEU A 102 30.55 -14.28 -4.94
C LEU A 102 29.24 -15.07 -4.93
N GLU A 103 29.27 -16.38 -4.65
CA GLU A 103 28.08 -17.23 -4.55
C GLU A 103 27.13 -16.77 -3.42
N SER A 104 27.67 -16.31 -2.30
CA SER A 104 26.84 -15.76 -1.21
C SER A 104 26.19 -14.43 -1.59
N ASN A 105 26.94 -13.54 -2.24
CA ASN A 105 26.46 -12.20 -2.60
C ASN A 105 25.48 -12.22 -3.79
N ILE A 106 25.64 -13.14 -4.75
CA ILE A 106 24.74 -13.21 -5.92
C ILE A 106 23.30 -13.57 -5.55
N VAL A 107 23.07 -14.26 -4.42
CA VAL A 107 21.72 -14.52 -3.88
C VAL A 107 20.96 -13.21 -3.60
N ALA A 108 21.64 -12.11 -3.30
CA ALA A 108 20.99 -10.81 -3.15
C ALA A 108 20.43 -10.30 -4.49
N VAL A 109 21.14 -10.53 -5.59
CA VAL A 109 20.71 -10.17 -6.95
C VAL A 109 19.55 -11.06 -7.39
N GLU A 110 19.60 -12.36 -7.12
CA GLU A 110 18.51 -13.30 -7.39
C GLU A 110 17.20 -12.85 -6.72
N ARG A 111 17.26 -12.41 -5.46
CA ARG A 111 16.09 -11.86 -4.74
C ARG A 111 15.54 -10.59 -5.37
N VAL A 112 16.40 -9.72 -5.92
CA VAL A 112 15.94 -8.52 -6.64
C VAL A 112 15.27 -8.92 -7.95
N LYS A 113 15.84 -9.91 -8.65
CA LYS A 113 15.29 -10.46 -9.89
C LYS A 113 13.91 -11.10 -9.67
N GLU A 114 13.71 -11.82 -8.57
CA GLU A 114 12.40 -12.38 -8.20
C GLU A 114 11.28 -11.33 -8.24
N TYR A 115 11.51 -10.13 -7.67
CA TYR A 115 10.53 -9.03 -7.71
C TYR A 115 10.30 -8.45 -9.12
N SER A 116 11.25 -8.61 -10.05
CA SER A 116 11.06 -8.15 -11.43
C SER A 116 10.17 -9.07 -12.25
N GLU A 117 10.00 -10.32 -11.82
CA GLU A 117 9.23 -11.36 -12.53
C GLU A 117 7.84 -11.60 -11.92
N THR A 118 7.52 -10.95 -10.79
CA THR A 118 6.19 -11.05 -10.18
C THR A 118 5.10 -10.43 -11.06
N VAL A 119 3.89 -11.00 -10.99
CA VAL A 119 2.72 -10.44 -11.68
C VAL A 119 2.49 -9.01 -11.21
N THR A 120 2.54 -8.07 -12.15
CA THR A 120 2.30 -6.65 -11.89
C THR A 120 0.82 -6.30 -12.07
N GLU A 121 0.44 -5.15 -11.56
CA GLU A 121 -0.85 -4.54 -11.84
C GLU A 121 -1.02 -4.24 -13.34
N ALA A 122 -2.26 -3.99 -13.77
CA ALA A 122 -2.57 -3.58 -15.14
C ALA A 122 -1.83 -2.27 -15.53
N PRO A 123 -1.61 -2.01 -16.82
CA PRO A 123 -0.91 -0.81 -17.28
C PRO A 123 -1.57 0.48 -16.79
N TRP A 124 -0.73 1.47 -16.44
CA TRP A 124 -1.22 2.78 -16.01
C TRP A 124 -1.92 3.55 -17.12
N ILE A 125 -1.45 3.40 -18.36
CA ILE A 125 -1.97 4.06 -19.55
C ILE A 125 -2.14 3.00 -20.65
N VAL A 126 -3.32 2.98 -21.27
CA VAL A 126 -3.62 2.15 -22.44
C VAL A 126 -3.88 3.09 -23.61
N LYS A 127 -2.89 3.27 -24.49
CA LYS A 127 -2.91 4.29 -25.56
C LYS A 127 -4.13 4.18 -26.48
N ASP A 128 -4.57 2.96 -26.78
CA ASP A 128 -5.64 2.71 -27.74
C ASP A 128 -7.05 2.88 -27.13
N LYS A 129 -7.14 3.02 -25.80
CA LYS A 129 -8.42 3.04 -25.07
C LYS A 129 -8.48 4.17 -24.05
N GLN A 130 -7.88 5.31 -24.35
CA GLN A 130 -7.98 6.48 -23.48
C GLN A 130 -9.39 7.09 -23.57
N PRO A 131 -10.06 7.35 -22.43
CA PRO A 131 -11.32 8.05 -22.45
C PRO A 131 -11.12 9.52 -22.86
N PRO A 132 -12.18 10.20 -23.32
CA PRO A 132 -12.14 11.64 -23.58
C PRO A 132 -11.65 12.46 -22.37
N PRO A 133 -10.97 13.60 -22.57
CA PRO A 133 -10.42 14.40 -21.47
C PRO A 133 -11.47 14.88 -20.44
N ASP A 134 -12.71 15.09 -20.88
CA ASP A 134 -13.87 15.52 -20.10
C ASP A 134 -14.59 14.36 -19.39
N TRP A 135 -14.21 13.11 -19.66
CA TRP A 135 -14.76 11.95 -18.99
C TRP A 135 -14.41 11.95 -17.49
N PRO A 136 -15.33 11.50 -16.61
CA PRO A 136 -16.75 11.19 -16.87
C PRO A 136 -17.63 12.46 -16.78
N PRO A 137 -18.44 12.83 -17.79
CA PRO A 137 -19.23 14.07 -17.77
C PRO A 137 -20.42 14.04 -16.79
N LYS A 138 -21.11 12.90 -16.67
CA LYS A 138 -22.33 12.74 -15.83
C LYS A 138 -22.01 12.02 -14.53
N GLY A 139 -21.08 11.06 -14.56
CA GLY A 139 -20.75 10.23 -13.41
C GLY A 139 -21.77 9.11 -13.17
N ASN A 140 -22.39 8.58 -14.23
CA ASN A 140 -23.19 7.36 -14.14
C ASN A 140 -22.27 6.17 -13.86
N VAL A 141 -22.67 5.29 -12.96
CA VAL A 141 -21.92 4.09 -12.60
C VAL A 141 -22.86 2.89 -12.65
N GLU A 142 -22.50 1.90 -13.45
CA GLU A 142 -23.27 0.67 -13.62
C GLU A 142 -22.40 -0.55 -13.31
N PHE A 143 -22.91 -1.43 -12.47
CA PHE A 143 -22.37 -2.77 -12.23
C PHE A 143 -23.24 -3.76 -13.01
N ILE A 144 -22.61 -4.61 -13.80
CA ILE A 144 -23.29 -5.60 -14.65
C ILE A 144 -22.79 -7.00 -14.25
N ASP A 145 -23.62 -7.74 -13.53
CA ASP A 145 -23.35 -9.11 -13.02
C ASP A 145 -21.97 -9.24 -12.35
N TYR A 146 -21.54 -8.18 -11.67
CA TYR A 146 -20.17 -8.02 -11.21
C TYR A 146 -19.85 -8.95 -10.06
N SER A 147 -18.72 -9.66 -10.17
CA SER A 147 -18.25 -10.63 -9.18
C SER A 147 -16.75 -10.49 -8.95
N VAL A 148 -16.30 -10.60 -7.69
CA VAL A 148 -14.89 -10.38 -7.33
C VAL A 148 -14.43 -11.32 -6.22
N ARG A 149 -13.12 -11.64 -6.21
CA ARG A 149 -12.43 -12.39 -5.15
C ARG A 149 -11.07 -11.76 -4.87
N TYR A 150 -10.58 -11.89 -3.63
CA TYR A 150 -9.27 -11.35 -3.24
C TYR A 150 -8.08 -12.16 -3.77
N ARG A 151 -8.27 -13.47 -3.96
CA ARG A 151 -7.24 -14.36 -4.46
C ARG A 151 -7.88 -15.47 -5.28
N GLU A 152 -7.17 -15.92 -6.30
CA GLU A 152 -7.53 -17.15 -7.00
C GLU A 152 -7.66 -18.32 -6.02
N GLY A 153 -8.67 -19.16 -6.22
CA GLY A 153 -8.99 -20.28 -5.34
C GLY A 153 -9.78 -19.92 -4.07
N LEU A 154 -9.99 -18.63 -3.75
CA LEU A 154 -10.91 -18.22 -2.69
C LEU A 154 -12.33 -18.00 -3.21
N ASP A 155 -13.28 -18.03 -2.27
CA ASP A 155 -14.67 -17.69 -2.51
C ASP A 155 -14.86 -16.24 -2.98
N LEU A 156 -15.91 -16.02 -3.75
CA LEU A 156 -16.33 -14.69 -4.19
C LEU A 156 -16.81 -13.86 -2.98
N VAL A 157 -16.26 -12.64 -2.85
CA VAL A 157 -16.66 -11.65 -1.85
C VAL A 157 -17.86 -10.83 -2.30
N LEU A 158 -17.94 -10.49 -3.59
CA LEU A 158 -19.14 -9.94 -4.24
C LEU A 158 -19.60 -10.90 -5.32
N ARG A 159 -20.92 -11.08 -5.43
CA ARG A 159 -21.55 -12.12 -6.24
C ARG A 159 -22.71 -11.53 -7.05
N ASN A 160 -22.56 -11.49 -8.38
CA ASN A 160 -23.58 -11.04 -9.32
C ASN A 160 -24.23 -9.71 -8.91
N ILE A 161 -23.40 -8.70 -8.68
CA ILE A 161 -23.84 -7.35 -8.34
C ILE A 161 -24.30 -6.67 -9.62
N SER A 162 -25.59 -6.35 -9.68
CA SER A 162 -26.20 -5.59 -10.78
C SER A 162 -26.88 -4.35 -10.22
N LEU A 163 -26.35 -3.17 -10.55
CA LEU A 163 -26.71 -1.90 -9.93
C LEU A 163 -26.50 -0.76 -10.93
N GLU A 164 -27.49 0.12 -11.06
CA GLU A 164 -27.40 1.34 -11.87
C GLU A 164 -27.49 2.57 -10.95
N VAL A 165 -26.45 3.42 -10.98
CA VAL A 165 -26.38 4.70 -10.26
C VAL A 165 -26.27 5.82 -11.27
N LYS A 166 -27.18 6.80 -11.18
CA LYS A 166 -27.22 7.95 -12.07
C LYS A 166 -26.31 9.06 -11.55
N GLY A 167 -25.84 9.88 -12.48
CA GLY A 167 -25.04 11.06 -12.21
C GLY A 167 -25.70 11.99 -11.19
N GLY A 168 -24.93 12.44 -10.20
CA GLY A 168 -25.41 13.36 -9.14
C GLY A 168 -26.19 12.67 -8.01
N GLU A 169 -26.37 11.35 -8.06
CA GLU A 169 -27.02 10.63 -6.96
C GLU A 169 -26.07 10.42 -5.77
N LYS A 170 -26.66 10.49 -4.57
CA LYS A 170 -25.98 10.18 -3.31
C LYS A 170 -26.44 8.80 -2.87
N ILE A 171 -25.51 7.84 -2.85
CA ILE A 171 -25.76 6.43 -2.56
C ILE A 171 -25.13 6.05 -1.22
N GLY A 172 -25.96 5.68 -0.25
CA GLY A 172 -25.52 5.19 1.05
C GLY A 172 -25.34 3.67 1.01
N ILE A 173 -24.15 3.16 1.30
CA ILE A 173 -23.86 1.72 1.33
C ILE A 173 -23.85 1.24 2.78
N VAL A 174 -24.79 0.35 3.12
CA VAL A 174 -24.93 -0.23 4.46
C VAL A 174 -24.94 -1.75 4.40
N GLY A 175 -24.76 -2.38 5.55
CA GLY A 175 -24.62 -3.82 5.66
C GLY A 175 -23.80 -4.22 6.87
N ARG A 176 -23.93 -5.47 7.32
CA ARG A 176 -23.13 -5.99 8.43
C ARG A 176 -21.62 -5.96 8.12
N THR A 177 -20.79 -6.03 9.16
CA THR A 177 -19.35 -6.21 8.98
C THR A 177 -19.08 -7.48 8.18
N GLY A 178 -18.21 -7.40 7.18
CA GLY A 178 -17.93 -8.51 6.27
C GLY A 178 -18.95 -8.70 5.13
N ALA A 179 -19.94 -7.82 4.96
CA ALA A 179 -20.90 -7.90 3.87
C ALA A 179 -20.34 -7.53 2.48
N GLY A 180 -19.12 -6.99 2.39
CA GLY A 180 -18.47 -6.61 1.13
C GLY A 180 -18.45 -5.11 0.81
N LYS A 181 -18.85 -4.23 1.74
CA LYS A 181 -18.92 -2.76 1.54
C LYS A 181 -17.60 -2.15 1.04
N SER A 182 -16.52 -2.30 1.81
CA SER A 182 -15.19 -1.81 1.41
C SER A 182 -14.63 -2.56 0.20
N SER A 183 -14.98 -3.83 0.01
CA SER A 183 -14.59 -4.55 -1.21
C SER A 183 -15.20 -3.90 -2.45
N MET A 184 -16.45 -3.43 -2.38
CA MET A 184 -17.11 -2.74 -3.50
C MET A 184 -16.42 -1.43 -3.88
N THR A 185 -15.97 -0.65 -2.89
CA THR A 185 -15.22 0.59 -3.18
C THR A 185 -13.85 0.28 -3.78
N LEU A 186 -13.15 -0.75 -3.30
CA LEU A 186 -11.89 -1.20 -3.90
C LEU A 186 -12.05 -1.64 -5.37
N CYS A 187 -13.20 -2.23 -5.72
CA CYS A 187 -13.52 -2.63 -7.09
C CYS A 187 -13.70 -1.42 -8.03
N LEU A 188 -14.34 -0.33 -7.56
CA LEU A 188 -14.47 0.90 -8.34
C LEU A 188 -13.11 1.51 -8.73
N PHE A 189 -12.11 1.41 -7.86
CA PHE A 189 -10.74 1.86 -8.13
C PHE A 189 -9.87 0.83 -8.87
N ARG A 190 -10.44 -0.32 -9.26
CA ARG A 190 -9.72 -1.49 -9.80
C ARG A 190 -8.50 -1.87 -8.97
N LEU A 191 -8.61 -1.76 -7.65
CA LEU A 191 -7.59 -2.32 -6.72
C LEU A 191 -7.78 -3.83 -6.55
N LEU A 192 -9.00 -4.31 -6.83
CA LEU A 192 -9.32 -5.71 -7.02
C LEU A 192 -9.88 -5.87 -8.43
N GLU A 193 -9.28 -6.73 -9.23
CA GLU A 193 -9.75 -7.01 -10.59
C GLU A 193 -10.94 -7.96 -10.57
N ALA A 194 -11.84 -7.77 -11.53
CA ALA A 194 -13.08 -8.54 -11.63
C ALA A 194 -12.80 -10.04 -11.85
N ALA A 195 -13.54 -10.89 -11.15
CA ALA A 195 -13.58 -12.32 -11.42
C ALA A 195 -14.64 -12.68 -12.48
N GLY A 196 -15.62 -11.79 -12.70
CA GLY A 196 -16.68 -11.90 -13.69
C GLY A 196 -17.55 -10.65 -13.72
N GLY A 197 -18.29 -10.45 -14.80
CA GLY A 197 -19.06 -9.22 -15.04
C GLY A 197 -18.16 -8.01 -15.30
N GLU A 198 -18.77 -6.82 -15.31
CA GLU A 198 -18.05 -5.57 -15.60
C GLU A 198 -18.64 -4.36 -14.87
N ILE A 199 -17.83 -3.30 -14.77
CA ILE A 199 -18.26 -1.99 -14.28
C ILE A 199 -18.11 -1.01 -15.44
N VAL A 200 -19.16 -0.23 -15.67
CA VAL A 200 -19.23 0.77 -16.72
C VAL A 200 -19.43 2.15 -16.07
N ILE A 201 -18.65 3.13 -16.49
CA ILE A 201 -18.79 4.53 -16.05
C ILE A 201 -18.99 5.41 -17.28
N ASP A 202 -20.13 6.08 -17.37
CA ASP A 202 -20.55 6.87 -18.54
C ASP A 202 -20.29 6.15 -19.88
N GLU A 203 -20.82 4.92 -20.01
CA GLU A 203 -20.70 4.05 -21.19
C GLU A 203 -19.28 3.49 -21.48
N VAL A 204 -18.29 3.83 -20.64
CA VAL A 204 -16.91 3.32 -20.77
C VAL A 204 -16.68 2.18 -19.78
N LYS A 205 -16.26 1.02 -20.30
CA LYS A 205 -15.85 -0.14 -19.49
C LYS A 205 -14.53 0.17 -18.78
N ILE A 206 -14.55 0.18 -17.45
CA ILE A 206 -13.36 0.61 -16.69
C ILE A 206 -12.22 -0.40 -16.77
N SER A 207 -12.49 -1.67 -17.10
CA SER A 207 -11.49 -2.73 -17.27
C SER A 207 -10.58 -2.49 -18.47
N GLU A 208 -11.04 -1.70 -19.44
CA GLU A 208 -10.36 -1.49 -20.71
C GLU A 208 -9.43 -0.28 -20.72
N ILE A 209 -9.65 0.68 -19.84
CA ILE A 209 -8.87 1.92 -19.75
C ILE A 209 -7.65 1.77 -18.83
N GLY A 210 -6.71 2.70 -18.93
CA GLY A 210 -5.54 2.77 -18.05
C GLY A 210 -5.92 3.10 -16.60
N LEU A 211 -5.19 2.53 -15.64
CA LEU A 211 -5.46 2.75 -14.21
C LEU A 211 -5.27 4.21 -13.78
N HIS A 212 -4.33 4.95 -14.37
CA HIS A 212 -4.16 6.37 -14.07
C HIS A 212 -5.31 7.21 -14.64
N ASP A 213 -5.78 6.87 -15.84
CA ASP A 213 -6.92 7.55 -16.47
C ASP A 213 -8.18 7.38 -15.61
N LEU A 214 -8.43 6.17 -15.09
CA LEU A 214 -9.52 5.90 -14.13
C LEU A 214 -9.33 6.63 -12.79
N ARG A 215 -8.22 6.35 -12.10
CA ARG A 215 -7.99 6.79 -10.70
C ARG A 215 -7.82 8.31 -10.59
N SER A 216 -7.40 8.98 -11.65
CA SER A 216 -7.34 10.45 -11.68
C SER A 216 -8.72 11.11 -11.67
N LYS A 217 -9.76 10.40 -12.15
CA LYS A 217 -11.14 10.88 -12.26
C LYS A 217 -12.06 10.44 -11.12
N LEU A 218 -11.56 9.62 -10.21
CA LEU A 218 -12.25 9.20 -8.98
C LEU A 218 -11.52 9.77 -7.76
N THR A 219 -12.28 10.18 -6.74
CA THR A 219 -11.72 10.64 -5.46
C THR A 219 -12.26 9.80 -4.32
N ILE A 220 -11.39 9.49 -3.36
CA ILE A 220 -11.75 8.79 -2.14
C ILE A 220 -11.34 9.62 -0.91
N ILE A 221 -12.22 9.66 0.08
CA ILE A 221 -11.91 10.09 1.44
C ILE A 221 -11.92 8.82 2.30
N PRO A 222 -10.74 8.34 2.74
CA PRO A 222 -10.64 7.09 3.49
C PRO A 222 -11.13 7.25 4.93
N GLN A 223 -11.38 6.11 5.58
CA GLN A 223 -11.74 6.02 7.00
C GLN A 223 -10.60 6.48 7.90
N GLU A 224 -9.37 6.04 7.60
CA GLU A 224 -8.17 6.47 8.30
C GLU A 224 -7.41 7.49 7.45
N PRO A 225 -7.39 8.79 7.85
CA PRO A 225 -6.71 9.81 7.08
C PRO A 225 -5.19 9.66 7.24
N VAL A 226 -4.50 9.38 6.13
CA VAL A 226 -3.04 9.23 6.09
C VAL A 226 -2.41 10.49 5.50
N LEU A 227 -1.42 11.04 6.22
CA LEU A 227 -0.54 12.10 5.74
C LEU A 227 0.89 11.58 5.64
N PHE A 228 1.61 12.08 4.63
CA PHE A 228 3.02 11.79 4.43
C PHE A 228 3.88 12.82 5.16
N SER A 229 5.07 12.39 5.57
CA SER A 229 6.09 13.31 6.10
C SER A 229 6.47 14.33 5.02
N GLY A 230 6.42 15.61 5.36
CA GLY A 230 6.65 16.71 4.41
C GLY A 230 5.78 17.92 4.74
N THR A 231 5.66 18.86 3.82
CA THR A 231 4.88 20.08 4.05
C THR A 231 3.38 19.81 3.90
N LEU A 232 2.55 20.66 4.50
CA LEU A 232 1.10 20.62 4.29
C LEU A 232 0.76 20.86 2.81
N ARG A 233 1.49 21.77 2.13
CA ARG A 233 1.37 22.02 0.69
C ARG A 233 1.63 20.76 -0.15
N MET A 234 2.70 20.02 0.14
CA MET A 234 3.01 18.74 -0.52
C MET A 234 1.90 17.70 -0.29
N ASN A 235 1.37 17.65 0.93
CA ASN A 235 0.29 16.73 1.27
C ASN A 235 -1.01 17.06 0.52
N LEU A 236 -1.29 18.33 0.21
CA LEU A 236 -2.50 18.75 -0.51
C LEU A 236 -2.37 18.58 -2.02
N ASP A 237 -1.25 19.00 -2.59
CA ASP A 237 -0.97 18.92 -4.03
C ASP A 237 0.52 18.59 -4.27
N PRO A 238 0.87 17.28 -4.32
CA PRO A 238 2.25 16.83 -4.46
C PRO A 238 2.84 17.05 -5.84
N PHE A 239 2.02 17.44 -6.83
CA PHE A 239 2.46 17.67 -8.21
C PHE A 239 2.50 19.15 -8.58
N GLU A 240 2.26 20.05 -7.61
CA GLU A 240 2.27 21.50 -7.80
C GLU A 240 1.41 21.95 -9.00
N LYS A 241 0.24 21.32 -9.17
CA LYS A 241 -0.69 21.60 -10.27
C LYS A 241 -1.54 22.84 -10.02
N TYR A 242 -1.75 23.21 -8.76
CA TYR A 242 -2.67 24.27 -8.36
C TYR A 242 -1.91 25.47 -7.78
N SER A 243 -2.46 26.67 -7.93
CA SER A 243 -1.85 27.87 -7.32
C SER A 243 -2.12 27.92 -5.82
N ASP A 244 -1.31 28.68 -5.08
CA ASP A 244 -1.50 28.84 -3.63
C ASP A 244 -2.86 29.48 -3.31
N GLU A 245 -3.37 30.37 -4.17
CA GLU A 245 -4.70 30.96 -4.02
C GLU A 245 -5.81 29.90 -4.08
N GLU A 246 -5.68 28.92 -4.98
CA GLU A 246 -6.61 27.79 -5.07
C GLU A 246 -6.54 26.91 -3.83
N VAL A 247 -5.32 26.65 -3.33
CA VAL A 247 -5.10 25.89 -2.10
C VAL A 247 -5.72 26.61 -0.90
N TRP A 248 -5.52 27.93 -0.77
CA TRP A 248 -6.13 28.72 0.29
C TRP A 248 -7.65 28.78 0.21
N LYS A 249 -8.21 28.85 -1.01
CA LYS A 249 -9.66 28.79 -1.23
C LYS A 249 -10.22 27.46 -0.78
N VAL A 250 -9.53 26.35 -1.06
CA VAL A 250 -9.99 25.03 -0.62
C VAL A 250 -9.82 24.86 0.90
N LEU A 251 -8.76 25.38 1.50
CA LEU A 251 -8.60 25.39 2.96
C LEU A 251 -9.68 26.22 3.67
N GLU A 252 -10.23 27.24 3.00
CA GLU A 252 -11.39 27.99 3.49
C GLU A 252 -12.65 27.13 3.50
N LEU A 253 -12.92 26.45 2.37
CA LEU A 253 -14.07 25.55 2.23
C LEU A 253 -13.98 24.33 3.16
N SER A 254 -12.78 23.86 3.47
CA SER A 254 -12.55 22.76 4.40
C SER A 254 -12.41 23.21 5.86
N HIS A 255 -12.70 24.48 6.18
CA HIS A 255 -12.62 25.06 7.52
C HIS A 255 -11.23 25.01 8.20
N LEU A 256 -10.15 24.76 7.45
CA LEU A 256 -8.78 24.71 7.96
C LEU A 256 -8.03 26.03 7.85
N LYS A 257 -8.53 27.01 7.10
CA LYS A 257 -7.86 28.30 6.86
C LYS A 257 -7.41 28.99 8.15
N LYS A 258 -8.26 29.06 9.18
CA LYS A 258 -7.89 29.69 10.47
C LYS A 258 -6.76 28.94 11.17
N PHE A 259 -6.81 27.61 11.18
CA PHE A 259 -5.77 26.78 11.79
C PHE A 259 -4.42 26.98 11.08
N VAL A 260 -4.41 26.91 9.75
CA VAL A 260 -3.20 27.05 8.94
C VAL A 260 -2.64 28.48 9.00
N SER A 261 -3.50 29.50 8.96
CA SER A 261 -3.07 30.91 9.05
C SER A 261 -2.45 31.28 10.40
N ASN A 262 -2.83 30.58 11.47
CA ASN A 262 -2.25 30.79 12.80
C ASN A 262 -0.87 30.15 12.96
N GLN A 263 -0.45 29.28 12.04
CA GLN A 263 0.89 28.69 12.04
C GLN A 263 1.88 29.67 11.41
N ALA A 264 3.07 29.78 12.00
CA ALA A 264 4.15 30.64 11.49
C ALA A 264 4.53 30.29 10.03
N SER A 265 4.58 29.00 9.73
CA SER A 265 4.96 28.49 8.41
C SER A 265 3.79 28.37 7.41
N LYS A 266 2.55 28.59 7.84
CA LYS A 266 1.34 28.48 6.98
C LYS A 266 1.29 27.18 6.15
N LEU A 267 1.39 27.27 4.82
CA LEU A 267 1.37 26.12 3.90
C LEU A 267 2.62 25.24 4.02
N GLU A 268 3.73 25.82 4.49
CA GLU A 268 4.99 25.15 4.76
C GLU A 268 5.03 24.52 6.16
N LEU A 269 3.87 24.33 6.80
CA LEU A 269 3.76 23.57 8.04
C LEU A 269 4.28 22.14 7.82
N GLU A 270 5.32 21.75 8.58
CA GLU A 270 5.84 20.39 8.55
C GLU A 270 4.85 19.41 9.20
N CYS A 271 4.44 18.40 8.44
CA CYS A 271 3.65 17.27 8.88
C CYS A 271 4.60 16.11 9.21
N SER A 272 4.44 15.51 10.40
CA SER A 272 5.17 14.31 10.79
C SER A 272 4.66 13.07 10.06
N GLU A 273 5.40 11.97 10.11
CA GLU A 273 4.96 10.69 9.53
C GLU A 273 3.58 10.30 10.10
N GLY A 274 2.60 10.02 9.22
CA GLY A 274 1.23 9.71 9.62
C GLY A 274 0.42 10.90 10.16
N GLY A 275 0.98 12.12 10.15
CA GLY A 275 0.34 13.34 10.65
C GLY A 275 0.09 13.31 12.15
N GLU A 276 0.98 12.68 12.94
CA GLU A 276 0.84 12.60 14.40
C GLU A 276 0.76 13.97 15.10
N ASN A 277 1.28 15.02 14.46
CA ASN A 277 1.21 16.40 14.96
C ASN A 277 -0.15 17.09 14.73
N LEU A 278 -1.10 16.44 14.05
CA LEU A 278 -2.44 16.95 13.78
C LEU A 278 -3.50 16.11 14.51
N SER A 279 -4.59 16.74 14.91
CA SER A 279 -5.73 16.01 15.47
C SER A 279 -6.37 15.12 14.41
N VAL A 280 -7.11 14.07 14.83
CA VAL A 280 -7.84 13.19 13.92
C VAL A 280 -8.80 13.99 13.02
N GLY A 281 -9.55 14.93 13.59
CA GLY A 281 -10.44 15.82 12.83
C GLY A 281 -9.70 16.69 11.82
N GLN A 282 -8.55 17.28 12.21
CA GLN A 282 -7.73 18.08 11.28
C GLN A 282 -7.22 17.24 10.10
N ARG A 283 -6.74 16.02 10.37
CA ARG A 283 -6.31 15.10 9.30
C ARG A 283 -7.46 14.78 8.35
N GLN A 284 -8.67 14.59 8.88
CA GLN A 284 -9.85 14.36 8.06
C GLN A 284 -10.20 15.57 7.18
N LEU A 285 -10.13 16.78 7.73
CA LEU A 285 -10.33 18.01 6.97
C LEU A 285 -9.26 18.21 5.89
N VAL A 286 -8.02 17.77 6.12
CA VAL A 286 -6.98 17.76 5.08
C VAL A 286 -7.35 16.78 3.95
N CYS A 287 -7.88 15.60 4.27
CA CYS A 287 -8.40 14.67 3.26
C CYS A 287 -9.59 15.26 2.47
N LEU A 288 -10.48 15.98 3.15
CA LEU A 288 -11.56 16.72 2.50
C LEU A 288 -11.02 17.82 1.57
N ALA A 289 -10.02 18.57 2.00
CA ALA A 289 -9.35 19.57 1.16
C ALA A 289 -8.72 18.94 -0.09
N ARG A 290 -8.07 17.77 0.02
CA ARG A 290 -7.57 17.02 -1.16
C ARG A 290 -8.69 16.68 -2.14
N ALA A 291 -9.85 16.28 -1.64
CA ALA A 291 -10.99 15.94 -2.48
C ALA A 291 -11.57 17.17 -3.20
N LEU A 292 -11.69 18.29 -2.49
CA LEU A 292 -12.16 19.57 -3.02
C LEU A 292 -11.21 20.17 -4.06
N LEU A 293 -9.89 19.94 -3.94
CA LEU A 293 -8.92 20.35 -4.95
C LEU A 293 -9.12 19.58 -6.27
N ARG A 294 -9.38 18.27 -6.19
CA ARG A 294 -9.48 17.40 -7.38
C ARG A 294 -10.79 17.55 -8.16
N LYS A 295 -11.88 17.96 -7.52
CA LYS A 295 -13.21 18.23 -8.15
C LYS A 295 -13.67 17.13 -9.12
N THR A 296 -13.58 15.87 -8.70
CA THR A 296 -14.02 14.74 -9.51
C THR A 296 -15.53 14.56 -9.45
N ARG A 297 -16.13 14.03 -10.53
CA ARG A 297 -17.58 13.76 -10.60
C ARG A 297 -18.04 12.59 -9.74
N ILE A 298 -17.15 11.67 -9.41
CA ILE A 298 -17.47 10.51 -8.56
C ILE A 298 -16.60 10.59 -7.30
N LEU A 299 -17.27 10.62 -6.15
CA LEU A 299 -16.65 10.68 -4.83
C LEU A 299 -17.01 9.43 -4.02
N VAL A 300 -16.03 8.84 -3.36
CA VAL A 300 -16.20 7.72 -2.44
C VAL A 300 -15.83 8.16 -1.03
N LEU A 301 -16.75 8.00 -0.09
CA LEU A 301 -16.59 8.31 1.33
C LEU A 301 -16.59 7.00 2.10
N ASP A 302 -15.44 6.60 2.66
CA ASP A 302 -15.35 5.41 3.50
C ASP A 302 -15.34 5.82 4.97
N GLU A 303 -16.49 5.77 5.64
CA GLU A 303 -16.63 6.03 7.08
C GLU A 303 -15.87 7.28 7.60
N ALA A 304 -15.90 8.36 6.84
CA ALA A 304 -15.06 9.54 7.03
C ALA A 304 -15.21 10.29 8.38
N THR A 305 -16.16 9.91 9.25
CA THR A 305 -16.51 10.71 10.45
C THR A 305 -16.62 9.91 11.75
N ALA A 306 -16.24 8.62 11.74
CA ALA A 306 -16.39 7.75 12.92
C ALA A 306 -15.55 8.18 14.13
N ALA A 307 -14.32 8.67 13.90
CA ALA A 307 -13.36 9.06 14.94
C ALA A 307 -13.30 10.59 15.18
N VAL A 308 -14.30 11.32 14.68
CA VAL A 308 -14.35 12.77 14.68
C VAL A 308 -15.47 13.26 15.61
N ASP A 309 -15.26 14.40 16.26
CA ASP A 309 -16.24 15.08 17.09
C ASP A 309 -17.47 15.51 16.28
N LEU A 310 -18.61 15.68 16.96
CA LEU A 310 -19.89 16.00 16.30
C LEU A 310 -19.87 17.34 15.56
N GLU A 311 -19.13 18.33 16.07
CA GLU A 311 -19.02 19.64 15.42
C GLU A 311 -18.29 19.51 14.08
N THR A 312 -17.12 18.86 14.08
CA THR A 312 -16.35 18.63 12.86
C THR A 312 -17.06 17.67 11.88
N ASP A 313 -17.80 16.66 12.36
CA ASP A 313 -18.66 15.81 11.52
C ASP A 313 -19.70 16.65 10.77
N ASN A 314 -20.40 17.55 11.48
CA ASN A 314 -21.38 18.45 10.86
C ASN A 314 -20.76 19.39 9.82
N LEU A 315 -19.54 19.90 10.06
CA LEU A 315 -18.81 20.70 9.09
C LEU A 315 -18.43 19.90 7.84
N ILE A 316 -17.97 18.65 8.01
CA ILE A 316 -17.64 17.76 6.90
C ILE A 316 -18.90 17.47 6.09
N GLN A 317 -20.00 17.09 6.74
CA GLN A 317 -21.26 16.77 6.06
C GLN A 317 -21.86 17.99 5.33
N SER A 318 -21.82 19.18 5.92
CA SER A 318 -22.33 20.40 5.27
C SER A 318 -21.48 20.79 4.05
N THR A 319 -20.16 20.65 4.15
CA THR A 319 -19.24 20.86 3.03
C THR A 319 -19.49 19.85 1.92
N ILE A 320 -19.69 18.57 2.26
CA ILE A 320 -20.00 17.52 1.28
C ILE A 320 -21.31 17.83 0.56
N ARG A 321 -22.35 18.26 1.29
CA ARG A 321 -23.65 18.59 0.72
C ARG A 321 -23.59 19.75 -0.26
N THR A 322 -22.82 20.79 0.06
CA THR A 322 -22.76 22.03 -0.72
C THR A 322 -21.75 21.99 -1.87
N GLN A 323 -20.59 21.35 -1.67
CA GLN A 323 -19.52 21.36 -2.67
C GLN A 323 -19.61 20.20 -3.67
N PHE A 324 -20.33 19.12 -3.32
CA PHE A 324 -20.51 17.93 -4.16
C PHE A 324 -21.98 17.69 -4.49
N GLU A 325 -22.73 18.76 -4.74
CA GLU A 325 -24.14 18.68 -5.13
C GLU A 325 -24.32 17.99 -6.49
N ASP A 326 -23.53 18.37 -7.48
CA ASP A 326 -23.57 17.82 -8.85
C ASP A 326 -22.69 16.57 -9.05
N CYS A 327 -22.23 15.95 -7.95
CA CYS A 327 -21.34 14.79 -8.00
C CYS A 327 -22.06 13.53 -7.54
N THR A 328 -21.73 12.41 -8.15
CA THR A 328 -22.16 11.09 -7.68
C THR A 328 -21.35 10.72 -6.44
N VAL A 329 -22.02 10.46 -5.32
CA VAL A 329 -21.35 10.19 -4.05
C VAL A 329 -21.71 8.80 -3.55
N PHE A 330 -20.70 7.95 -3.32
CA PHE A 330 -20.84 6.66 -2.65
C PHE A 330 -20.34 6.78 -1.23
N THR A 331 -21.20 6.54 -0.24
CA THR A 331 -20.82 6.64 1.17
C THR A 331 -20.99 5.30 1.86
N ILE A 332 -19.90 4.68 2.31
CA ILE A 332 -19.98 3.58 3.26
C ILE A 332 -20.33 4.18 4.62
N ALA A 333 -21.54 3.88 5.10
CA ALA A 333 -22.06 4.45 6.33
C ALA A 333 -22.13 3.41 7.43
N HIS A 334 -21.52 3.75 8.57
CA HIS A 334 -21.70 3.06 9.85
C HIS A 334 -22.69 3.80 10.75
N ARG A 335 -22.86 5.12 10.55
CA ARG A 335 -23.89 5.95 11.19
C ARG A 335 -25.05 6.12 10.22
N LEU A 336 -26.18 5.46 10.47
CA LEU A 336 -27.36 5.53 9.60
C LEU A 336 -27.90 6.97 9.45
N ASN A 337 -27.76 7.81 10.47
CA ASN A 337 -28.24 9.19 10.43
C ASN A 337 -27.64 10.01 9.26
N THR A 338 -26.39 9.73 8.85
CA THR A 338 -25.74 10.51 7.79
C THR A 338 -26.28 10.21 6.40
N ILE A 339 -26.93 9.04 6.22
CA ILE A 339 -27.46 8.58 4.93
C ILE A 339 -28.99 8.65 4.82
N MET A 340 -29.68 9.15 5.86
CA MET A 340 -31.13 9.29 5.82
C MET A 340 -31.61 10.32 4.77
N ASP A 341 -30.76 11.31 4.47
CA ASP A 341 -31.03 12.36 3.48
C ASP A 341 -30.51 12.01 2.07
N TYR A 342 -30.10 10.76 1.84
CA TYR A 342 -29.50 10.35 0.56
C TYR A 342 -30.58 9.96 -0.46
N THR A 343 -30.23 10.06 -1.74
CA THR A 343 -31.14 9.74 -2.84
C THR A 343 -31.58 8.28 -2.75
N ARG A 344 -30.63 7.36 -2.57
CA ARG A 344 -30.88 5.92 -2.44
C ARG A 344 -29.91 5.27 -1.47
N VAL A 345 -30.31 4.16 -0.87
CA VAL A 345 -29.51 3.34 0.03
C VAL A 345 -29.40 1.93 -0.52
N LEU A 346 -28.17 1.44 -0.57
CA LEU A 346 -27.79 0.10 -0.96
C LEU A 346 -27.49 -0.74 0.28
N VAL A 347 -28.28 -1.77 0.52
CA VAL A 347 -28.05 -2.75 1.59
C VAL A 347 -27.34 -3.97 1.01
N LEU A 348 -26.11 -4.22 1.46
CA LEU A 348 -25.34 -5.41 1.13
C LEU A 348 -25.50 -6.47 2.23
N ASP A 349 -25.80 -7.71 1.83
CA ASP A 349 -25.76 -8.89 2.69
C ASP A 349 -24.99 -10.02 2.01
N LYS A 350 -23.98 -10.55 2.71
CA LYS A 350 -23.14 -11.68 2.26
C LYS A 350 -22.64 -11.57 0.81
N GLY A 351 -22.25 -10.36 0.40
CA GLY A 351 -21.71 -10.11 -0.94
C GLY A 351 -22.75 -10.00 -2.05
N LYS A 352 -24.04 -9.83 -1.72
CA LYS A 352 -25.14 -9.57 -2.67
C LYS A 352 -25.89 -8.30 -2.28
N ILE A 353 -26.57 -7.71 -3.26
CA ILE A 353 -27.54 -6.63 -3.01
C ILE A 353 -28.80 -7.26 -2.41
N ALA A 354 -29.16 -6.85 -1.20
CA ALA A 354 -30.38 -7.28 -0.53
C ALA A 354 -31.53 -6.31 -0.78
N GLU A 355 -31.25 -5.01 -0.66
CA GLU A 355 -32.24 -3.93 -0.83
C GLU A 355 -31.57 -2.73 -1.51
N PHE A 356 -32.29 -2.04 -2.39
CA PHE A 356 -31.81 -0.83 -3.04
C PHE A 356 -32.96 0.10 -3.42
N ASP A 357 -33.20 1.12 -2.60
CA ASP A 357 -34.28 2.08 -2.81
C ASP A 357 -34.03 3.36 -1.97
N THR A 358 -34.94 4.32 -2.03
CA THR A 358 -34.96 5.50 -1.16
C THR A 358 -35.10 5.10 0.32
N PRO A 359 -34.50 5.85 1.27
CA PRO A 359 -34.64 5.57 2.70
C PRO A 359 -36.10 5.42 3.17
N ALA A 360 -36.99 6.28 2.67
CA ALA A 360 -38.42 6.25 3.02
C ALA A 360 -39.10 4.92 2.60
N ASN A 361 -38.82 4.44 1.38
CA ASN A 361 -39.36 3.17 0.89
C ASN A 361 -38.81 1.99 1.69
N LEU A 362 -37.51 1.98 1.98
CA LEU A 362 -36.88 0.90 2.76
C LEU A 362 -37.39 0.83 4.20
N LEU A 363 -37.69 1.98 4.83
CA LEU A 363 -38.32 2.02 6.15
C LEU A 363 -39.76 1.48 6.12
N ALA A 364 -40.52 1.80 5.07
CA ALA A 364 -41.89 1.31 4.91
C ALA A 364 -41.96 -0.20 4.67
N GLN A 365 -40.98 -0.76 3.95
CA GLN A 365 -40.87 -2.20 3.65
C GLN A 365 -40.58 -3.07 4.90
N LYS A 366 -40.11 -2.46 6.00
CA LYS A 366 -39.75 -3.16 7.25
C LYS A 366 -38.74 -4.31 7.05
N GLY A 367 -37.82 -4.14 6.09
CA GLY A 367 -36.78 -5.10 5.76
C GLY A 367 -35.54 -5.03 6.66
N ILE A 368 -34.38 -5.42 6.10
CA ILE A 368 -33.08 -5.39 6.76
C ILE A 368 -32.72 -3.95 7.15
N PHE A 369 -32.93 -2.98 6.25
CA PHE A 369 -32.64 -1.57 6.53
C PHE A 369 -33.44 -1.05 7.73
N TYR A 370 -34.74 -1.36 7.80
CA TYR A 370 -35.59 -0.98 8.93
C TYR A 370 -35.10 -1.56 10.26
N GLY A 371 -34.66 -2.83 10.25
CA GLY A 371 -34.03 -3.44 11.43
C GLY A 371 -32.81 -2.66 11.90
N MET A 372 -31.91 -2.29 10.99
CA MET A 372 -30.74 -1.48 11.32
C MET A 372 -31.13 -0.08 11.83
N ALA A 373 -32.12 0.56 11.21
CA ALA A 373 -32.59 1.89 11.61
C ALA A 373 -33.25 1.87 13.00
N LYS A 374 -34.00 0.82 13.32
CA LYS A 374 -34.58 0.58 14.65
C LYS A 374 -33.50 0.35 15.71
N ASP A 375 -32.51 -0.49 15.41
CA ASP A 375 -31.37 -0.74 16.31
C ASP A 375 -30.56 0.55 16.57
N ALA A 376 -30.51 1.46 15.59
CA ALA A 376 -29.88 2.77 15.70
C ALA A 376 -30.76 3.83 16.38
N GLY A 377 -32.01 3.52 16.73
CA GLY A 377 -32.94 4.45 17.40
C GLY A 377 -33.48 5.57 16.51
N LEU A 378 -33.54 5.36 15.19
CA LEU A 378 -34.03 6.35 14.22
C LEU A 378 -35.54 6.19 13.91
N VAL A 379 -36.17 5.10 14.35
CA VAL A 379 -37.57 4.73 14.06
C VAL A 379 -38.21 3.95 15.19
#